data_AF-D2AR85-F1
#
_entry.id   AF-D2AR85-F1
#
_cell.length_a   1.000
_cell.length_b   1.000
_cell.length_c   1.000
_cell.angle_alpha   90.00
_cell.angle_beta   90.00
_cell.angle_gamma   90.00
#
_symmetry.space_group_name_H-M   'P 1'
#
loop_
_entity.id
_entity.type
_entity.pdbx_description
1 polymer ?
#
loop_
_entity_poly.entity_id
_entity_poly.type
_entity_poly.pdbx_seq_one_letter_code
_entity_poly.pdbx_strand_id
1 'polypeptide(L)'
;MPDESTSQDQARAEADALAAWQAIPYSVSHEEAQRISREYLDKARKEFEEQISQLPQADQDAVRQIEMQLNADDGRVYVNTRWWGFEIVLDAVAARAAERISARVGRVAKAFLPMPIGRLVELSFRIRALIIRNVGRDHGCRLVSPWFAPGMLLPISLAPRQDTSLWWTVMNASHSWSENERFPGHLSRSNPALAEFRGRLYAVHRGDRDESLWWTVYDPGDNKTVSYMVSLRCRLWQVMAAARVRKAR
;
A
#
# COMPACT_ATOMS: atom_id res chain seq x y z
N MET A 1 4.46 -45.15 25.95
CA MET A 1 3.14 -44.54 25.67
C MET A 1 3.38 -43.04 25.55
N PRO A 2 3.45 -42.47 24.34
CA PRO A 2 3.51 -41.02 24.19
C PRO A 2 2.17 -40.44 24.67
N ASP A 3 2.24 -39.40 25.48
CA ASP A 3 1.12 -38.74 26.15
C ASP A 3 0.19 -38.06 25.13
N GLU A 4 -1.04 -38.55 25.03
CA GLU A 4 -2.08 -38.09 24.09
C GLU A 4 -2.43 -36.60 24.25
N SER A 5 -2.17 -36.01 25.43
CA SER A 5 -2.38 -34.58 25.68
C SER A 5 -1.43 -33.69 24.87
N THR A 6 -0.16 -34.10 24.74
CA THR A 6 0.86 -33.35 23.99
C THR A 6 0.50 -33.27 22.50
N SER A 7 -0.09 -34.34 21.96
CA SER A 7 -0.50 -34.41 20.56
C SER A 7 -1.71 -33.52 20.24
N GLN A 8 -2.64 -33.35 21.20
CA GLN A 8 -3.80 -32.47 21.02
C GLN A 8 -3.40 -30.99 21.11
N ASP A 9 -2.48 -30.65 22.00
CA ASP A 9 -1.96 -29.29 22.13
C ASP A 9 -1.12 -28.89 20.91
N GLN A 10 -0.32 -29.80 20.36
CA GLN A 10 0.39 -29.60 19.10
C GLN A 10 -0.58 -29.40 17.93
N ALA A 11 -1.60 -30.24 17.80
CA ALA A 11 -2.59 -30.11 16.73
C ALA A 11 -3.38 -28.80 16.82
N ARG A 12 -3.64 -28.31 18.04
CA ARG A 12 -4.29 -27.02 18.28
C ARG A 12 -3.37 -25.85 17.97
N ALA A 13 -2.10 -25.91 18.37
CA ALA A 13 -1.09 -24.92 18.02
C ALA A 13 -0.84 -24.87 16.50
N GLU A 14 -0.84 -26.00 15.82
CA GLU A 14 -0.74 -26.07 14.35
C GLU A 14 -1.99 -25.52 13.66
N ALA A 15 -3.19 -25.78 14.19
CA ALA A 15 -4.44 -25.21 13.66
C ALA A 15 -4.52 -23.69 13.87
N ASP A 16 -4.10 -23.19 15.03
CA ASP A 16 -4.04 -21.76 15.34
C ASP A 16 -2.96 -21.07 14.50
N ALA A 17 -1.82 -21.73 14.28
CA ALA A 17 -0.81 -21.27 13.34
C ALA A 17 -1.40 -21.21 11.91
N LEU A 18 -2.02 -22.28 11.40
CA LEU A 18 -2.62 -22.29 10.08
C LEU A 18 -3.68 -21.19 9.91
N ALA A 19 -4.50 -20.97 10.93
CA ALA A 19 -5.49 -19.88 10.95
C ALA A 19 -4.80 -18.50 10.92
N ALA A 20 -3.72 -18.31 11.69
CA ALA A 20 -2.92 -17.09 11.67
C ALA A 20 -2.24 -16.87 10.31
N TRP A 21 -1.71 -17.91 9.67
CA TRP A 21 -1.09 -17.85 8.33
C TRP A 21 -2.11 -17.56 7.21
N GLN A 22 -3.33 -18.09 7.33
CA GLN A 22 -4.43 -17.79 6.39
C GLN A 22 -5.02 -16.38 6.56
N ALA A 23 -4.80 -15.75 7.72
CA ALA A 23 -5.38 -14.45 8.08
C ALA A 23 -4.48 -13.24 7.76
N ILE A 24 -3.24 -13.42 7.28
CA ILE A 24 -2.37 -12.31 6.89
C ILE A 24 -2.58 -12.02 5.40
N PRO A 25 -3.46 -11.10 4.97
CA PRO A 25 -3.45 -10.69 3.58
C PRO A 25 -2.13 -9.96 3.29
N TYR A 26 -1.39 -10.36 2.25
CA TYR A 26 -0.22 -9.61 1.76
C TYR A 26 -0.54 -8.17 1.31
N SER A 27 -1.80 -7.75 1.35
CA SER A 27 -2.15 -6.33 1.37
C SER A 27 -1.86 -5.78 2.76
N VAL A 28 -0.92 -4.84 2.86
CA VAL A 28 -0.65 -4.06 4.09
C VAL A 28 -1.98 -3.69 4.74
N SER A 29 -2.20 -4.18 5.96
CA SER A 29 -3.45 -3.94 6.69
C SER A 29 -3.61 -2.44 6.92
N HIS A 30 -4.84 -1.96 7.14
CA HIS A 30 -5.04 -0.54 7.39
C HIS A 30 -4.25 -0.04 8.61
N GLU A 31 -4.15 -0.87 9.65
CA GLU A 31 -3.39 -0.56 10.87
C GLU A 31 -1.88 -0.51 10.59
N GLU A 32 -1.36 -1.44 9.79
CA GLU A 32 0.05 -1.45 9.43
C GLU A 32 0.43 -0.29 8.51
N ALA A 33 -0.45 0.06 7.57
CA ALA A 33 -0.29 1.23 6.72
C ALA A 33 -0.27 2.52 7.56
N GLN A 34 -1.12 2.61 8.59
CA GLN A 34 -1.08 3.72 9.55
C GLN A 34 0.22 3.75 10.35
N ARG A 35 0.71 2.59 10.81
CA ARG A 35 1.99 2.49 11.52
C ARG A 35 3.15 2.98 10.67
N ILE A 36 3.28 2.46 9.44
CA ILE A 36 4.32 2.87 8.48
C ILE A 36 4.24 4.37 8.21
N SER A 37 3.02 4.88 8.02
CA SER A 37 2.80 6.30 7.79
C SER A 37 3.21 7.17 8.98
N ARG A 38 2.93 6.74 10.22
CA ARG A 38 3.37 7.44 11.43
C ARG A 38 4.89 7.44 11.54
N GLU A 39 5.53 6.32 11.27
CA GLU A 39 6.99 6.21 11.26
C GLU A 39 7.62 7.18 10.24
N TYR A 40 7.04 7.30 9.05
CA TYR A 40 7.45 8.30 8.07
C TYR A 40 7.26 9.75 8.57
N LEU A 41 6.15 10.06 9.24
CA LEU A 41 5.91 11.38 9.82
C LEU A 41 6.91 11.70 10.93
N ASP A 42 7.18 10.74 11.81
CA ASP A 42 8.15 10.90 12.90
C ASP A 42 9.57 11.09 12.37
N LYS A 43 9.93 10.37 11.30
CA LYS A 43 11.21 10.57 10.61
C LYS A 43 11.28 11.96 9.96
N ALA A 44 10.23 12.37 9.25
CA ALA A 44 10.18 13.68 8.61
C ALA A 44 10.26 14.82 9.63
N ARG A 45 9.59 14.66 10.78
CA ARG A 45 9.67 15.59 11.89
C ARG A 45 11.09 15.74 12.42
N LYS A 46 11.79 14.62 12.67
CA LYS A 46 13.19 14.66 13.16
C LYS A 46 14.13 15.35 12.19
N GLU A 47 14.03 15.02 10.90
CA GLU A 47 14.82 15.68 9.85
C GLU A 47 14.55 17.19 9.80
N PHE A 48 13.27 17.58 9.95
CA PHE A 48 12.87 18.98 9.98
C PHE A 48 13.40 19.74 11.21
N GLU A 49 13.31 19.15 12.40
CA GLU A 49 13.86 19.73 13.64
C GLU A 49 15.38 19.92 13.55
N GLU A 50 16.09 18.95 12.96
CA GLU A 50 17.53 19.06 12.70
C GLU A 50 17.84 20.21 11.74
N GLN A 51 17.07 20.35 10.65
CA GLN A 51 17.23 21.46 9.70
C GLN A 51 16.97 22.82 10.36
N ILE A 52 15.91 22.95 11.18
CA ILE A 52 15.62 24.19 11.93
C ILE A 52 16.77 24.53 12.87
N SER A 53 17.37 23.55 13.54
CA SER A 53 18.45 23.79 14.50
C SER A 53 19.70 24.43 13.88
N GLN A 54 19.89 24.24 12.57
CA GLN A 54 21.01 24.79 11.81
C GLN A 54 20.73 26.20 11.27
N LEU A 55 19.49 26.70 11.36
CA LEU A 55 19.10 28.01 10.83
C LEU A 55 19.47 29.16 11.79
N PRO A 56 19.64 30.40 11.29
CA PRO A 56 19.72 31.60 12.13
C PRO A 56 18.48 31.77 13.02
N GLN A 57 18.64 32.33 14.23
CA GLN A 57 17.53 32.42 15.20
C GLN A 57 16.29 33.16 14.67
N ALA A 58 16.47 34.20 13.86
CA ALA A 58 15.34 34.93 13.26
C ALA A 58 14.45 34.03 12.39
N ASP A 59 15.06 33.12 11.63
CA ASP A 59 14.32 32.19 10.78
C ASP A 59 13.67 31.08 11.61
N GLN A 60 14.32 30.63 12.69
CA GLN A 60 13.72 29.66 13.62
C GLN A 60 12.43 30.19 14.25
N ASP A 61 12.41 31.46 14.67
CA ASP A 61 11.23 32.07 15.28
C ASP A 61 10.09 32.26 14.28
N ALA A 62 10.42 32.65 13.03
CA ALA A 62 9.44 32.72 11.95
C ALA A 62 8.82 31.35 11.65
N VAL A 63 9.65 30.30 11.59
CA VAL A 63 9.17 28.92 11.37
C VAL A 63 8.26 28.47 12.52
N ARG A 64 8.65 28.70 13.77
CA ARG A 64 7.83 28.35 14.94
C ARG A 64 6.47 29.05 14.93
N GLN A 65 6.41 30.33 14.53
CA GLN A 65 5.14 31.04 14.41
C GLN A 65 4.22 30.43 13.34
N ILE A 66 4.79 30.05 12.19
CA ILE A 66 4.05 29.39 11.12
C ILE A 66 3.58 28.00 11.57
N GLU A 67 4.43 27.22 12.24
CA GLU A 67 4.04 25.94 12.83
C GLU A 67 2.90 26.10 13.84
N MET A 68 2.95 27.12 14.71
CA MET A 68 1.85 27.39 15.66
C MET A 68 0.54 27.66 14.93
N GLN A 69 0.56 28.41 13.83
CA GLN A 69 -0.63 28.67 13.02
C GLN A 69 -1.14 27.42 12.32
N LEU A 70 -0.25 26.60 11.76
CA LEU A 70 -0.61 25.34 11.10
C LEU A 70 -1.14 24.29 12.10
N ASN A 71 -0.54 24.23 13.29
CA ASN A 71 -0.98 23.36 14.39
C ASN A 71 -2.35 23.78 14.97
N ALA A 72 -2.70 25.07 14.92
CA ALA A 72 -4.04 25.54 15.28
C ALA A 72 -5.13 24.96 14.37
N ASP A 73 -4.78 24.59 13.14
CA ASP A 73 -5.65 23.91 12.17
C ASP A 73 -5.59 22.37 12.26
N ASP A 74 -4.96 21.81 13.32
CA ASP A 74 -4.80 20.37 13.60
C ASP A 74 -4.03 19.58 12.52
N GLY A 75 -3.38 20.28 11.58
CA GLY A 75 -2.62 19.68 10.49
C GLY A 75 -1.11 19.81 10.69
N ARG A 76 -0.39 18.69 10.62
CA ARG A 76 1.08 18.66 10.69
C ARG A 76 1.70 18.73 9.30
N VAL A 77 2.67 19.62 9.14
CA VAL A 77 3.40 19.86 7.90
C VAL A 77 4.89 19.91 8.20
N TYR A 78 5.69 19.10 7.51
CA TYR A 78 7.15 19.09 7.63
C TYR A 78 7.77 19.31 6.26
N VAL A 79 8.83 20.11 6.18
CA VAL A 79 9.53 20.40 4.92
C VAL A 79 10.95 19.89 5.00
N ASN A 80 11.32 18.93 4.16
CA ASN A 80 12.68 18.41 4.12
C ASN A 80 13.35 18.78 2.80
N THR A 81 14.54 19.36 2.90
CA THR A 81 15.40 19.58 1.73
C THR A 81 16.07 18.28 1.29
N ARG A 82 16.21 18.10 -0.02
CA ARG A 82 16.92 16.99 -0.67
C ARG A 82 17.92 17.60 -1.66
N TRP A 83 18.95 16.83 -2.04
CA TRP A 83 19.93 17.33 -3.01
C TRP A 83 19.31 17.63 -4.38
N TRP A 84 18.28 16.88 -4.79
CA TRP A 84 17.58 17.04 -6.07
C TRP A 84 16.36 17.97 -6.01
N GLY A 85 15.92 18.38 -4.82
CA GLY A 85 14.69 19.13 -4.64
C GLY A 85 14.28 19.29 -3.20
N PHE A 86 12.98 19.31 -2.97
CA PHE A 86 12.40 19.34 -1.63
C PHE A 86 11.14 18.49 -1.57
N GLU A 87 10.81 18.06 -0.37
CA GLU A 87 9.58 17.36 -0.08
C GLU A 87 8.82 18.08 1.04
N ILE A 88 7.51 18.17 0.89
CA ILE A 88 6.59 18.67 1.91
C ILE A 88 5.76 17.48 2.37
N VAL A 89 5.99 17.02 3.59
CA VAL A 89 5.28 15.89 4.18
C VAL A 89 4.06 16.42 4.93
N LEU A 90 2.89 15.93 4.55
CA LEU A 90 1.59 16.30 5.12
C LEU A 90 0.98 15.08 5.80
N ASP A 91 0.47 15.26 7.02
CA ASP A 91 -0.41 14.26 7.63
C ASP A 91 -1.79 14.22 6.93
N ALA A 92 -2.67 13.32 7.39
CA ALA A 92 -3.99 13.16 6.79
C ALA A 92 -4.89 14.42 6.92
N VAL A 93 -4.73 15.19 8.00
CA VAL A 93 -5.54 16.39 8.26
C VAL A 93 -5.06 17.55 7.36
N ALA A 94 -3.75 17.77 7.31
CA ALA A 94 -3.09 18.74 6.45
C ALA A 94 -3.31 18.44 4.97
N ALA A 95 -3.27 17.17 4.55
CA ALA A 95 -3.58 16.78 3.17
C ALA A 95 -5.02 17.15 2.77
N ARG A 96 -5.99 16.95 3.68
CA ARG A 96 -7.39 17.38 3.47
C ARG A 96 -7.52 18.90 3.46
N ALA A 97 -6.78 19.62 4.30
CA ALA A 97 -6.75 21.08 4.26
C ALA A 97 -6.20 21.60 2.92
N ALA A 98 -5.10 21.02 2.44
CA ALA A 98 -4.48 21.37 1.15
C ALA A 98 -5.43 21.10 -0.05
N GLU A 99 -6.19 20.00 -0.03
CA GLU A 99 -7.27 19.75 -0.99
C GLU A 99 -8.28 20.89 -1.00
N ARG A 100 -8.83 21.24 0.18
CA ARG A 100 -9.90 22.25 0.31
C ARG A 100 -9.43 23.61 -0.18
N ILE A 101 -8.21 24.01 0.19
CA ILE A 101 -7.62 25.28 -0.24
C ILE A 101 -7.46 25.27 -1.76
N SER A 102 -6.85 24.22 -2.33
CA SER A 102 -6.63 24.11 -3.77
C SER A 102 -7.94 24.20 -4.57
N ALA A 103 -8.99 23.50 -4.12
CA ALA A 103 -10.31 23.52 -4.75
C ALA A 103 -11.03 24.87 -4.62
N ARG A 104 -10.81 25.62 -3.52
CA ARG A 104 -11.34 26.98 -3.34
C ARG A 104 -10.61 27.97 -4.24
N VAL A 105 -9.28 27.91 -4.31
CA VAL A 105 -8.46 28.76 -5.18
C VAL A 105 -8.88 28.61 -6.63
N GLY A 106 -9.11 27.38 -7.11
CA GLY A 106 -9.60 27.16 -8.48
C GLY A 106 -10.93 27.85 -8.79
N ARG A 107 -11.87 27.88 -7.83
CA ARG A 107 -13.15 28.59 -7.98
C ARG A 107 -12.99 30.10 -7.98
N VAL A 108 -12.13 30.63 -7.12
CA VAL A 108 -11.81 32.07 -7.07
C VAL A 108 -11.12 32.49 -8.37
N ALA A 109 -10.10 31.75 -8.82
CA ALA A 109 -9.36 32.06 -10.04
C ALA A 109 -10.28 32.12 -11.27
N LYS A 110 -11.26 31.23 -11.37
CA LYS A 110 -12.26 31.26 -12.45
C LYS A 110 -13.07 32.56 -12.48
N ALA A 111 -13.37 33.17 -11.34
CA ALA A 111 -14.16 34.40 -11.29
C ALA A 111 -13.43 35.60 -11.92
N PHE A 112 -12.09 35.57 -11.93
CA PHE A 112 -11.26 36.67 -12.42
C PHE A 112 -10.61 36.40 -13.79
N LEU A 113 -10.71 35.17 -14.31
CA LEU A 113 -10.09 34.79 -15.58
C LEU A 113 -11.11 34.73 -16.74
N PRO A 114 -10.74 35.19 -17.94
CA PRO A 114 -11.61 35.12 -19.11
C PRO A 114 -11.89 33.67 -19.52
N MET A 115 -13.06 33.41 -20.11
CA MET A 115 -13.32 32.11 -20.75
C MET A 115 -12.50 31.96 -22.04
N PRO A 116 -11.98 30.76 -22.36
CA PRO A 116 -12.14 29.49 -21.66
C PRO A 116 -11.09 29.20 -20.57
N ILE A 117 -10.07 30.07 -20.43
CA ILE A 117 -8.92 29.89 -19.54
C ILE A 117 -9.36 29.68 -18.09
N GLY A 118 -10.32 30.47 -17.59
CA GLY A 118 -10.82 30.32 -16.22
C GLY A 118 -11.41 28.94 -15.91
N ARG A 119 -12.06 28.28 -16.88
CA ARG A 119 -12.58 26.91 -16.71
C ARG A 119 -11.46 25.88 -16.70
N LEU A 120 -10.45 26.04 -17.55
CA LEU A 120 -9.28 25.16 -17.59
C LEU A 120 -8.48 25.24 -16.28
N VAL A 121 -8.32 26.45 -15.74
CA VAL A 121 -7.66 26.67 -14.45
C VAL A 121 -8.47 26.07 -13.30
N GLU A 122 -9.79 26.29 -13.25
CA GLU A 122 -10.63 25.61 -12.24
C GLU A 122 -10.47 24.08 -12.32
N LEU A 123 -10.50 23.54 -13.54
CA LEU A 123 -10.37 22.11 -13.78
C LEU A 123 -9.01 21.59 -13.32
N SER A 124 -7.92 22.29 -13.60
CA SER A 124 -6.57 21.87 -13.17
C SER A 124 -6.44 21.84 -11.64
N PHE A 125 -6.94 22.87 -10.95
CA PHE A 125 -6.98 22.89 -9.48
C PHE A 125 -7.87 21.79 -8.91
N ARG A 126 -9.02 21.50 -9.53
CA ARG A 126 -9.89 20.40 -9.13
C ARG A 126 -9.25 19.03 -9.33
N ILE A 127 -8.58 18.82 -10.46
CA ILE A 127 -7.82 17.59 -10.73
C ILE A 127 -6.74 17.42 -9.67
N ARG A 128 -5.97 18.47 -9.36
CA ARG A 128 -4.93 18.42 -8.34
C ARG A 128 -5.49 18.12 -6.94
N ALA A 129 -6.58 18.77 -6.56
CA ALA A 129 -7.29 18.48 -5.31
C ALA A 129 -7.75 17.02 -5.24
N LEU A 130 -8.31 16.49 -6.34
CA LEU A 130 -8.72 15.08 -6.43
C LEU A 130 -7.54 14.11 -6.24
N ILE A 131 -6.39 14.41 -6.85
CA ILE A 131 -5.19 13.59 -6.70
C ILE A 131 -4.73 13.62 -5.23
N ILE A 132 -4.64 14.80 -4.61
CA ILE A 132 -4.25 14.93 -3.19
C ILE A 132 -5.22 14.15 -2.30
N ARG A 133 -6.54 14.25 -2.54
CA ARG A 133 -7.55 13.49 -1.80
C ARG A 133 -7.37 11.98 -1.95
N ASN A 134 -7.11 11.50 -3.16
CA ASN A 134 -6.98 10.07 -3.40
C ASN A 134 -5.67 9.49 -2.86
N VAL A 135 -4.60 10.29 -2.85
CA VAL A 135 -3.28 9.89 -2.34
C VAL A 135 -3.19 10.03 -0.82
N GLY A 136 -3.76 11.09 -0.24
CA GLY A 136 -3.64 11.44 1.18
C GLY A 136 -4.73 10.90 2.11
N ARG A 137 -5.68 10.09 1.61
CA ARG A 137 -6.94 9.66 2.27
C ARG A 137 -6.92 9.66 3.81
N ASP A 138 -6.21 8.68 4.37
CA ASP A 138 -6.20 8.36 5.81
C ASP A 138 -4.79 8.35 6.40
N HIS A 139 -3.76 8.42 5.55
CA HIS A 139 -2.36 8.26 5.93
C HIS A 139 -1.56 9.56 5.67
N GLY A 140 -2.11 10.52 4.94
CA GLY A 140 -1.36 11.70 4.49
C GLY A 140 -0.56 11.45 3.22
N CYS A 141 0.08 12.51 2.73
CA CYS A 141 0.87 12.46 1.51
C CYS A 141 2.14 13.33 1.62
N ARG A 142 3.18 12.96 0.89
CA ARG A 142 4.33 13.83 0.65
C ARG A 142 4.21 14.45 -0.73
N LEU A 143 4.44 15.74 -0.81
CA LEU A 143 4.49 16.50 -2.05
C LEU A 143 5.95 16.68 -2.43
N VAL A 144 6.40 16.02 -3.49
CA VAL A 144 7.79 16.11 -3.94
C VAL A 144 7.95 17.07 -5.11
N SER A 145 8.95 17.92 -5.05
CA SER A 145 9.26 18.84 -6.15
C SER A 145 10.77 18.94 -6.37
N PRO A 146 11.26 18.78 -7.61
CA PRO A 146 12.65 19.07 -7.93
C PRO A 146 12.88 20.59 -7.96
N TRP A 147 14.13 21.02 -7.78
CA TRP A 147 14.50 22.44 -7.73
C TRP A 147 14.13 23.21 -9.02
N PHE A 148 14.21 22.56 -10.19
CA PHE A 148 13.89 23.20 -11.46
C PHE A 148 12.37 23.38 -11.70
N ALA A 149 11.52 22.75 -10.89
CA ALA A 149 10.08 22.85 -11.00
C ALA A 149 9.42 22.87 -9.60
N PRO A 150 9.60 23.95 -8.81
CA PRO A 150 9.14 24.00 -7.42
C PRO A 150 7.60 23.95 -7.28
N GLY A 151 6.86 24.30 -8.33
CA GLY A 151 5.38 24.21 -8.33
C GLY A 151 4.83 22.81 -8.62
N MET A 152 5.67 21.84 -9.02
CA MET A 152 5.21 20.54 -9.49
C MET A 152 4.55 19.73 -8.36
N LEU A 153 5.16 19.68 -7.16
CA LEU A 153 4.59 19.13 -5.92
C LEU A 153 3.79 17.85 -6.16
N LEU A 154 4.46 16.83 -6.70
CA LEU A 154 3.84 15.55 -7.02
C LEU A 154 3.44 14.84 -5.72
N PRO A 155 2.15 14.52 -5.53
CA PRO A 155 1.69 13.83 -4.34
C PRO A 155 2.04 12.35 -4.39
N ILE A 156 2.70 11.87 -3.34
CA ILE A 156 3.03 10.47 -3.10
C ILE A 156 2.46 10.07 -1.74
N SER A 157 1.79 8.91 -1.66
CA SER A 157 1.17 8.42 -0.41
C SER A 157 2.26 8.06 0.59
N LEU A 158 2.04 8.36 1.89
CA LEU A 158 2.91 7.86 2.95
C LEU A 158 2.71 6.36 3.20
N ALA A 159 1.50 5.86 2.99
CA ALA A 159 1.23 4.43 3.04
C ALA A 159 1.69 3.75 1.74
N PRO A 160 2.27 2.53 1.82
CA PRO A 160 2.65 1.76 0.65
C PRO A 160 1.44 1.52 -0.24
N ARG A 161 1.65 1.63 -1.55
CA ARG A 161 0.61 1.31 -2.53
C ARG A 161 0.34 -0.19 -2.46
N GLN A 162 -0.92 -0.59 -2.36
CA GLN A 162 -1.27 -2.00 -2.44
C GLN A 162 -0.78 -2.55 -3.78
N ASP A 163 0.18 -3.47 -3.72
CA ASP A 163 0.64 -4.25 -4.86
C ASP A 163 0.00 -5.64 -4.76
N THR A 164 -0.74 -6.01 -5.79
CA THR A 164 -1.33 -7.34 -5.93
C THR A 164 -0.48 -8.25 -6.80
N SER A 165 0.70 -7.79 -7.24
CA SER A 165 1.65 -8.63 -7.96
C SER A 165 2.21 -9.73 -7.06
N LEU A 166 2.33 -10.93 -7.62
CA LEU A 166 3.09 -11.99 -6.97
C LEU A 166 4.58 -11.75 -7.19
N TRP A 167 5.35 -11.99 -6.13
CA TRP A 167 6.81 -11.90 -6.12
C TRP A 167 7.37 -13.23 -5.60
N TRP A 168 8.53 -13.62 -6.10
CA TRP A 168 9.23 -14.81 -5.64
C TRP A 168 10.70 -14.50 -5.39
N THR A 169 11.29 -15.26 -4.47
CA THR A 169 12.72 -15.24 -4.17
C THR A 169 13.13 -16.69 -3.91
N VAL A 170 14.37 -17.02 -4.23
CA VAL A 170 14.95 -18.35 -4.00
C VAL A 170 16.03 -18.23 -2.94
N MET A 171 15.94 -19.11 -1.95
CA MET A 171 17.02 -19.33 -1.01
C MET A 171 18.03 -20.29 -1.61
N ASN A 172 19.30 -19.87 -1.69
CA ASN A 172 20.36 -20.74 -2.19
C ASN A 172 20.89 -21.68 -1.10
N ALA A 173 21.77 -22.61 -1.50
CA ALA A 173 22.37 -23.60 -0.59
C ALA A 173 23.23 -22.98 0.53
N SER A 174 23.64 -21.71 0.40
CA SER A 174 24.36 -20.95 1.41
C SER A 174 23.45 -20.10 2.31
N HIS A 175 22.12 -20.36 2.30
CA HIS A 175 21.12 -19.62 3.07
C HIS A 175 21.04 -18.11 2.80
N SER A 176 21.46 -17.67 1.61
CA SER A 176 21.22 -16.29 1.17
C SER A 176 20.03 -16.26 0.20
N TRP A 177 19.16 -15.28 0.40
CA TRP A 177 18.03 -15.01 -0.47
C TRP A 177 18.46 -14.31 -1.77
N SER A 178 17.85 -14.69 -2.89
CA SER A 178 17.98 -13.96 -4.15
C SER A 178 17.23 -12.63 -4.10
N GLU A 179 17.47 -11.76 -5.08
CA GLU A 179 16.65 -10.57 -5.28
C GLU A 179 15.17 -10.95 -5.50
N ASN A 180 14.27 -10.04 -5.10
CA ASN A 180 12.84 -10.24 -5.29
C ASN A 180 12.49 -10.07 -6.77
N GLU A 181 12.06 -11.14 -7.42
CA GLU A 181 11.64 -11.12 -8.81
C GLU A 181 10.12 -11.09 -8.92
N ARG A 182 9.62 -10.19 -9.76
CA ARG A 182 8.18 -10.12 -10.03
C ARG A 182 7.78 -11.34 -10.84
N PHE A 183 6.68 -12.00 -10.47
CA PHE A 183 6.12 -13.09 -11.25
C PHE A 183 5.19 -12.52 -12.35
N PRO A 184 5.64 -12.42 -13.61
CA PRO A 184 4.91 -11.68 -14.64
C PRO A 184 3.58 -12.33 -14.96
N GLY A 185 2.53 -11.51 -15.11
CA GLY A 185 1.19 -11.97 -15.48
C GLY A 185 0.36 -12.57 -14.33
N HIS A 186 0.94 -12.69 -13.13
CA HIS A 186 0.27 -13.25 -11.96
C HIS A 186 0.00 -12.17 -10.91
N LEU A 187 -1.29 -11.95 -10.64
CA LEU A 187 -1.75 -11.07 -9.57
C LEU A 187 -2.61 -11.87 -8.60
N SER A 188 -2.47 -11.62 -7.30
CA SER A 188 -3.27 -12.25 -6.27
C SER A 188 -3.69 -11.25 -5.20
N ARG A 189 -4.96 -11.33 -4.82
CA ARG A 189 -5.52 -10.58 -3.69
C ARG A 189 -5.47 -11.35 -2.37
N SER A 190 -4.99 -12.59 -2.39
CA SER A 190 -4.89 -13.49 -1.24
C SER A 190 -3.56 -14.25 -1.27
N ASN A 191 -3.21 -14.92 -0.17
CA ASN A 191 -1.92 -15.58 -0.06
C ASN A 191 -1.84 -16.73 -1.06
N PRO A 192 -0.80 -16.77 -1.92
CA PRO A 192 -0.55 -17.94 -2.75
C PRO A 192 -0.13 -19.12 -1.89
N ALA A 193 -0.49 -20.33 -2.30
CA ALA A 193 0.01 -21.58 -1.72
C ALA A 193 1.02 -22.21 -2.68
N LEU A 194 2.09 -22.78 -2.13
CA LEU A 194 3.11 -23.50 -2.89
C LEU A 194 3.19 -24.94 -2.37
N ALA A 195 3.24 -25.90 -3.28
CA ALA A 195 3.41 -27.30 -2.96
C ALA A 195 4.28 -28.01 -4.00
N GLU A 196 5.17 -28.88 -3.53
CA GLU A 196 5.96 -29.76 -4.40
C GLU A 196 5.19 -31.08 -4.58
N PHE A 197 5.10 -31.54 -5.83
CA PHE A 197 4.55 -32.85 -6.14
C PHE A 197 5.23 -33.46 -7.37
N ARG A 198 5.90 -34.59 -7.15
CA ARG A 198 6.59 -35.38 -8.20
C ARG A 198 7.68 -34.58 -8.94
N GLY A 199 8.49 -33.84 -8.21
CA GLY A 199 9.59 -33.02 -8.75
C GLY A 199 9.13 -31.73 -9.42
N ARG A 200 7.85 -31.36 -9.28
CA ARG A 200 7.25 -30.15 -9.85
C ARG A 200 6.74 -29.26 -8.75
N LEU A 201 6.96 -27.96 -8.88
CA LEU A 201 6.47 -26.98 -7.93
C LEU A 201 5.16 -26.37 -8.46
N TYR A 202 4.09 -26.55 -7.71
CA TYR A 202 2.76 -26.00 -8.01
C TYR A 202 2.56 -24.76 -7.16
N ALA A 203 2.30 -23.63 -7.81
CA ALA A 203 1.84 -22.40 -7.16
C ALA A 203 0.36 -22.23 -7.45
N VAL A 204 -0.45 -21.99 -6.42
CA VAL A 204 -1.90 -21.77 -6.52
C VAL A 204 -2.22 -20.42 -5.90
N HIS A 205 -2.96 -19.58 -6.59
CA HIS A 205 -3.31 -18.25 -6.11
C HIS A 205 -4.72 -17.83 -6.54
N ARG A 206 -5.35 -16.94 -5.78
CA ARG A 206 -6.59 -16.28 -6.22
C ARG A 206 -6.24 -15.20 -7.25
N GLY A 207 -7.13 -14.85 -8.16
CA GLY A 207 -6.90 -13.67 -8.99
C GLY A 207 -7.12 -12.34 -8.25
N ASP A 208 -6.68 -11.25 -8.86
CA ASP A 208 -6.83 -9.87 -8.34
C ASP A 208 -8.27 -9.35 -8.47
N ARG A 209 -8.84 -9.51 -9.68
CA ARG A 209 -10.16 -8.98 -10.07
C ARG A 209 -11.23 -10.05 -10.21
N ASP A 210 -10.89 -11.31 -9.95
CA ASP A 210 -11.82 -12.42 -10.01
C ASP A 210 -11.73 -13.30 -8.76
N GLU A 211 -12.77 -14.10 -8.56
CA GLU A 211 -12.82 -15.13 -7.51
C GLU A 211 -12.27 -16.48 -8.02
N SER A 212 -11.63 -16.48 -9.18
CA SER A 212 -11.05 -17.67 -9.76
C SER A 212 -9.77 -18.06 -9.02
N LEU A 213 -9.54 -19.37 -8.95
CA LEU A 213 -8.30 -19.95 -8.47
C LEU A 213 -7.42 -20.28 -9.68
N TRP A 214 -6.22 -19.74 -9.69
CA TRP A 214 -5.21 -19.90 -10.73
C TRP A 214 -4.10 -20.82 -10.21
N TRP A 215 -3.47 -21.56 -11.11
CA TRP A 215 -2.28 -22.33 -10.74
C TRP A 215 -1.23 -22.33 -11.85
N THR A 216 0.02 -22.43 -11.44
CA THR A 216 1.16 -22.52 -12.33
C THR A 216 2.09 -23.63 -11.88
N VAL A 217 2.71 -24.31 -12.83
CA VAL A 217 3.72 -25.32 -12.55
C VAL A 217 5.08 -24.86 -13.04
N TYR A 218 6.05 -24.96 -12.15
CA TYR A 218 7.45 -24.95 -12.50
C TYR A 218 7.93 -26.40 -12.58
N ASP A 219 8.37 -26.81 -13.77
CA ASP A 219 9.04 -28.08 -14.00
C ASP A 219 10.53 -27.79 -14.23
N PRO A 220 11.44 -28.22 -13.35
CA PRO A 220 12.86 -27.98 -13.53
C PRO A 220 13.45 -28.75 -14.73
N GLY A 221 12.75 -29.77 -15.24
CA GLY A 221 13.18 -30.57 -16.39
C GLY A 221 12.73 -30.02 -17.75
N ASP A 222 11.80 -29.08 -17.77
CA ASP A 222 11.32 -28.41 -18.98
C ASP A 222 11.61 -26.92 -18.83
N ASN A 223 12.48 -26.35 -19.67
CA ASN A 223 12.93 -24.95 -19.57
C ASN A 223 11.81 -23.92 -19.95
N LYS A 224 10.55 -24.27 -19.70
CA LYS A 224 9.34 -23.50 -19.98
C LYS A 224 8.41 -23.57 -18.78
N THR A 225 8.15 -22.42 -18.16
CA THR A 225 7.04 -22.28 -17.21
C THR A 225 5.73 -22.37 -17.98
N VAL A 226 4.97 -23.47 -17.81
CA VAL A 226 3.66 -23.63 -18.44
C VAL A 226 2.58 -23.17 -17.46
N SER A 227 2.00 -22.01 -17.76
CA SER A 227 0.91 -21.41 -16.98
C SER A 227 -0.42 -21.97 -17.50
N TYR A 228 -1.19 -22.65 -16.63
CA TYR A 228 -2.48 -23.25 -17.00
C TYR A 228 -3.63 -22.50 -16.32
N MET A 229 -4.60 -22.01 -17.11
CA MET A 229 -5.82 -21.39 -16.59
C MET A 229 -6.89 -22.46 -16.34
N VAL A 230 -7.31 -22.63 -15.08
CA VAL A 230 -8.51 -23.42 -14.76
C VAL A 230 -9.51 -22.51 -14.08
N SER A 231 -10.60 -22.16 -14.77
CA SER A 231 -11.75 -21.50 -14.14
C SER A 231 -12.52 -22.52 -13.31
N LEU A 232 -12.05 -22.76 -12.08
CA LEU A 232 -12.82 -23.45 -11.06
C LEU A 232 -13.91 -22.50 -10.56
N ARG A 233 -15.03 -22.42 -11.28
CA ARG A 233 -16.30 -21.97 -10.67
C ARG A 233 -16.62 -22.97 -9.57
N CYS A 234 -16.31 -22.60 -8.34
CA CYS A 234 -16.59 -23.41 -7.16
C CYS A 234 -18.12 -23.51 -6.97
N ARG A 235 -18.79 -24.44 -7.67
CA ARG A 235 -20.13 -24.94 -7.30
C ARG A 235 -20.01 -25.95 -6.15
N LEU A 236 -19.01 -25.84 -5.29
CA LEU A 236 -18.84 -26.77 -4.17
C LEU A 236 -19.79 -26.47 -3.00
N TRP A 237 -20.48 -25.32 -3.02
CA TRP A 237 -21.55 -25.02 -2.05
C TRP A 237 -22.93 -25.58 -2.42
N GLN A 238 -23.18 -25.99 -3.66
CA GLN A 238 -24.47 -26.60 -4.04
C GLN A 238 -24.50 -28.12 -3.82
N VAL A 239 -23.37 -28.82 -3.88
CA VAL A 239 -23.34 -30.29 -3.74
C VAL A 239 -23.38 -30.73 -2.27
N MET A 240 -22.81 -29.95 -1.34
CA MET A 240 -22.86 -30.26 0.09
C MET A 240 -24.25 -30.01 0.72
N ALA A 241 -25.04 -29.06 0.18
CA ALA A 241 -26.43 -28.85 0.63
C ALA A 241 -27.40 -29.94 0.14
N ALA A 242 -27.13 -30.59 -0.99
CA ALA A 242 -27.96 -31.69 -1.50
C ALA A 242 -27.64 -33.06 -0.86
N ALA A 243 -26.44 -33.25 -0.30
CA ALA A 243 -26.03 -34.51 0.33
C ALA A 243 -26.56 -34.68 1.77
N ARG A 244 -27.03 -33.62 2.44
CA ARG A 244 -27.53 -33.69 3.83
C ARG A 244 -29.03 -33.99 3.99
N VAL A 245 -29.77 -34.15 2.88
CA VAL A 245 -31.23 -34.45 2.91
C VAL A 245 -31.57 -35.92 2.55
N ARG A 246 -30.60 -36.76 2.18
CA ARG A 246 -30.83 -38.20 1.85
C ARG A 246 -30.30 -39.20 2.89
N LYS A 247 -30.05 -38.79 4.12
CA LYS A 247 -29.68 -39.71 5.24
C LYS A 247 -30.55 -39.51 6.49
N ALA A 248 -31.82 -39.22 6.28
CA ALA A 248 -32.86 -39.27 7.29
C ALA A 248 -34.15 -39.85 6.67
N ARG A 249 -34.13 -41.15 6.38
CA ARG A 249 -35.28 -42.04 6.30
C ARG A 249 -34.81 -43.48 6.45
#